data_AF-A0A671L9M7-F1
#
_entry.id   AF-A0A671L9M7-F1
#
_cell.length_a   1.000
_cell.length_b   1.000
_cell.length_c   1.000
_cell.angle_alpha   90.00
_cell.angle_beta   90.00
_cell.angle_gamma   90.00
#
_symmetry.space_group_name_H-M   'P 1'
#
loop_
_entity.id
_entity.type
_entity.pdbx_description
1 polymer ?
#
loop_
_entity_poly.entity_id
_entity_poly.type
_entity_poly.pdbx_seq_one_letter_code
_entity_poly.pdbx_strand_id
1 'polypeptide(L)'
;YPTTCRDQLLDDYPKCFIVGADNVGSKQMQTIRLSLRGKAVVLMGKNTMMRKAIRGHLENNPSLERLLPHIRGNVGFVFTKEDLTEVRDLLLVNKVPAAARAGAIAPCEVTVPAQNTGLGPEKTSFFQMMVVFVIFFFFLCD
;
A
#
# COMPACT_ATOMS: atom_id res chain seq x y z
N TYR A 1 -23.51 3.53 17.72
CA TYR A 1 -22.46 2.48 17.65
C TYR A 1 -21.24 3.04 18.36
N PRO A 2 -20.75 2.45 19.46
CA PRO A 2 -19.82 3.14 20.34
C PRO A 2 -18.47 3.29 19.62
N THR A 3 -18.03 4.53 19.45
CA THR A 3 -16.72 4.91 18.89
C THR A 3 -15.55 4.62 19.84
N THR A 4 -15.85 4.12 21.04
CA THR A 4 -14.93 4.01 22.19
C THR A 4 -13.75 3.05 21.97
N CYS A 5 -13.91 1.98 21.19
CA CYS A 5 -12.77 1.08 20.89
C CYS A 5 -11.64 1.74 20.09
N ARG A 6 -11.90 2.87 19.40
CA ARG A 6 -10.86 3.53 18.59
C ARG A 6 -10.00 4.47 19.43
N ASP A 7 -10.59 5.11 20.43
CA ASP A 7 -9.89 6.08 21.28
C ASP A 7 -8.94 5.35 22.24
N GLN A 8 -9.33 4.17 22.74
CA GLN A 8 -8.48 3.31 23.59
C GLN A 8 -7.15 2.93 22.93
N LEU A 9 -7.13 2.73 21.61
CA LEU A 9 -5.91 2.38 20.87
C LEU A 9 -4.91 3.55 20.80
N LEU A 10 -5.37 4.79 20.93
CA LEU A 10 -4.50 5.96 20.96
C LEU A 10 -3.80 6.11 22.31
N ASP A 11 -4.46 5.70 23.39
CA ASP A 11 -3.90 5.76 24.75
C ASP A 11 -3.04 4.52 25.06
N ASP A 12 -3.45 3.35 24.58
CA ASP A 12 -2.76 2.08 24.87
C ASP A 12 -1.40 1.95 24.15
N TYR A 13 -1.23 2.60 23.00
CA TYR A 13 -0.07 2.41 22.13
C TYR A 13 0.75 3.70 22.00
N PRO A 14 2.00 3.74 22.51
CA PRO A 14 2.83 4.95 22.48
C PRO A 14 3.37 5.27 21.08
N LYS A 15 3.37 4.29 20.17
CA LYS A 15 3.96 4.41 18.83
C LYS A 15 2.91 4.10 17.76
N CYS A 16 2.88 4.93 16.71
CA CYS A 16 2.00 4.75 15.57
C CYS A 16 2.70 5.03 14.24
N PHE A 17 2.33 4.29 13.20
CA PHE A 17 2.68 4.56 11.81
C PHE A 17 1.48 5.07 11.03
N ILE A 18 1.73 6.02 10.14
CA ILE A 18 0.77 6.41 9.09
C ILE A 18 1.15 5.66 7.83
N VAL A 19 0.21 4.91 7.28
CA VAL A 19 0.40 4.09 6.08
C VAL A 19 -0.56 4.55 5.00
N GLY A 20 -0.05 4.82 3.80
CA GLY A 20 -0.87 5.03 2.61
C GLY A 20 -1.39 3.68 2.09
N ALA A 21 -2.70 3.57 1.92
CA ALA A 21 -3.38 2.33 1.48
C ALA A 21 -3.88 2.43 0.03
N ASP A 22 -3.12 3.09 -0.86
CA ASP A 22 -3.50 3.26 -2.26
C ASP A 22 -3.38 1.93 -3.03
N ASN A 23 -4.42 1.58 -3.79
CA ASN A 23 -4.49 0.36 -4.61
C ASN A 23 -4.30 -0.97 -3.86
N VAL A 24 -4.54 -0.99 -2.54
CA VAL A 24 -4.42 -2.22 -1.74
C VAL A 24 -5.68 -3.08 -1.88
N GLY A 25 -5.51 -4.34 -2.28
CA GLY A 25 -6.59 -5.31 -2.37
C GLY A 25 -7.07 -5.80 -0.99
N SER A 26 -8.32 -6.26 -0.89
CA SER A 26 -8.87 -6.85 0.34
C SER A 26 -8.04 -8.02 0.87
N LYS A 27 -7.59 -8.90 -0.04
CA LYS A 27 -6.70 -10.04 0.29
C LYS A 27 -5.36 -9.58 0.86
N GLN A 28 -4.76 -8.52 0.33
CA GLN A 28 -3.52 -7.95 0.84
C GLN A 28 -3.71 -7.41 2.26
N MET A 29 -4.78 -6.65 2.50
CA MET A 29 -5.11 -6.17 3.85
C MET A 29 -5.31 -7.31 4.84
N GLN A 30 -5.90 -8.43 4.41
CA GLN A 30 -6.08 -9.59 5.28
C GLN A 30 -4.73 -10.25 5.61
N THR A 31 -3.84 -10.43 4.63
CA THR A 31 -2.48 -10.94 4.86
C THR A 31 -1.66 -10.02 5.76
N ILE A 32 -1.77 -8.71 5.58
CA ILE A 32 -1.11 -7.71 6.44
C ILE A 32 -1.66 -7.80 7.87
N ARG A 33 -2.97 -7.96 8.05
CA ARG A 33 -3.57 -8.15 9.39
C ARG A 33 -3.14 -9.46 10.05
N LEU A 34 -2.96 -10.52 9.27
CA LEU A 34 -2.48 -11.83 9.77
C LEU A 34 -1.02 -11.77 10.23
N SER A 35 -0.15 -11.16 9.41
CA SER A 35 1.28 -11.03 9.71
C SER A 35 1.57 -10.09 10.89
N LEU A 36 0.75 -9.06 11.08
CA LEU A 36 0.88 -8.12 12.19
C LEU A 36 0.20 -8.60 13.48
N ARG A 37 -0.49 -9.75 13.46
CA ARG A 37 -1.26 -10.25 14.60
C ARG A 37 -0.34 -10.47 15.80
N GLY A 38 -0.67 -9.86 16.93
CA GLY A 38 0.10 -9.94 18.18
C GLY A 38 1.13 -8.83 18.35
N LYS A 39 1.69 -8.29 17.25
CA LYS A 39 2.72 -7.24 17.27
C LYS A 39 2.17 -5.84 17.07
N ALA A 40 1.16 -5.71 16.19
CA ALA A 40 0.60 -4.42 15.82
C ALA A 40 -0.89 -4.51 15.44
N VAL A 41 -1.60 -3.40 15.61
CA VAL A 41 -3.03 -3.28 15.29
C VAL A 41 -3.22 -2.28 14.16
N VAL A 42 -3.83 -2.73 13.07
CA VAL A 42 -4.14 -1.89 11.90
C VAL A 42 -5.55 -1.30 12.04
N LEU A 43 -5.62 0.03 12.13
CA LEU A 43 -6.84 0.81 12.16
C LEU A 43 -6.98 1.62 10.86
N MET A 44 -8.06 1.34 10.12
CA MET A 44 -8.50 2.19 9.01
C MET A 44 -9.65 3.06 9.50
N GLY A 45 -9.61 4.35 9.18
CA GLY A 45 -10.61 5.31 9.65
C GLY A 45 -10.84 6.46 8.69
N LYS A 46 -12.02 7.08 8.76
CA LYS A 46 -12.30 8.29 7.98
C LYS A 46 -11.43 9.43 8.50
N ASN A 47 -10.73 10.13 7.60
CA ASN A 47 -9.78 11.19 7.92
C ASN A 47 -10.36 12.25 8.88
N THR A 48 -11.63 12.62 8.72
CA THR A 48 -12.30 13.61 9.58
C THR A 48 -12.42 13.14 11.03
N MET A 49 -12.72 11.85 11.24
CA MET A 49 -12.82 11.25 12.57
C MET A 49 -11.44 11.12 13.21
N MET A 50 -10.44 10.67 12.46
CA MET A 50 -9.07 10.51 12.97
C MET A 50 -8.46 11.85 13.40
N ARG A 51 -8.68 12.92 12.63
CA ARG A 51 -8.24 14.27 13.02
C ARG A 51 -8.94 14.76 14.29
N LYS A 52 -10.23 14.46 14.45
CA LYS A 52 -10.99 14.84 15.66
C LYS A 52 -10.47 14.09 16.89
N ALA A 53 -10.22 12.79 16.77
CA ALA A 53 -9.65 11.99 17.84
C ALA A 53 -8.27 12.52 18.24
N ILE A 54 -7.35 12.71 17.30
CA ILE A 54 -5.99 13.22 17.60
C ILE A 54 -6.03 14.61 18.27
N ARG A 55 -6.93 15.51 17.84
CA ARG A 55 -7.10 16.81 18.50
C ARG A 55 -7.61 16.69 19.95
N GLY A 56 -8.40 15.67 20.26
CA GLY A 56 -8.88 15.40 21.62
C GLY A 56 -7.77 14.89 22.56
N HIS A 57 -6.77 14.19 22.02
CA HIS A 57 -5.64 13.66 22.80
C HIS A 57 -4.37 14.55 22.73
N LEU A 58 -4.51 15.78 22.22
CA LEU A 58 -3.38 16.73 22.07
C LEU A 58 -2.79 17.15 23.42
N GLU A 59 -3.63 17.20 24.46
CA GLU A 59 -3.23 17.56 25.83
C GLU A 59 -2.29 16.51 26.45
N ASN A 60 -2.45 15.24 26.08
CA ASN A 60 -1.61 14.15 26.60
C ASN A 60 -0.30 14.02 25.82
N ASN A 61 -0.32 14.25 24.50
CA ASN A 61 0.83 14.07 23.63
C ASN A 61 0.87 15.14 22.52
N PRO A 62 1.59 16.27 22.71
CA PRO A 62 1.66 17.36 21.72
C PRO A 62 2.36 16.94 20.42
N SER A 63 3.13 15.85 20.44
CA SER A 63 3.80 15.28 19.27
C SER A 63 2.83 14.84 18.16
N LEU A 64 1.57 14.54 18.52
CA LEU A 64 0.54 14.12 17.57
C LEU A 64 0.08 15.26 16.63
N GLU A 65 0.34 16.52 16.98
CA GLU A 65 -0.01 17.66 16.11
C GLU A 65 0.70 17.56 14.75
N ARG A 66 1.94 17.07 14.76
CA ARG A 66 2.77 16.87 13.56
C ARG A 66 2.19 15.83 12.62
N LEU A 67 1.29 14.96 13.09
CA LEU A 67 0.64 13.93 12.28
C LEU A 67 -0.54 14.49 11.47
N LEU A 68 -1.21 15.55 11.95
CA LEU A 68 -2.36 16.16 11.28
C LEU A 68 -2.16 16.50 9.79
N PRO A 69 -1.03 17.10 9.35
CA PRO A 69 -0.81 17.40 7.94
C PRO A 69 -0.70 16.15 7.06
N HIS A 70 -0.26 15.01 7.62
CA HIS A 70 -0.04 13.76 6.89
C HIS A 70 -1.31 12.92 6.72
N ILE A 71 -2.41 13.27 7.41
CA ILE A 71 -3.69 12.56 7.31
C ILE A 71 -4.48 13.09 6.11
N ARG A 72 -4.02 12.77 4.89
CA ARG A 72 -4.66 13.15 3.62
C ARG A 72 -4.66 11.96 2.66
N GLY A 73 -5.72 11.82 1.86
CA GLY A 73 -5.87 10.68 0.95
C GLY A 73 -6.36 9.41 1.65
N ASN A 74 -6.05 8.26 1.07
CA ASN A 74 -6.40 6.96 1.61
C ASN A 74 -5.33 6.49 2.60
N VAL A 75 -5.48 6.86 3.86
CA VAL A 75 -4.50 6.59 4.92
C VAL A 75 -5.07 5.68 6.00
N GLY A 76 -4.19 4.84 6.55
CA GLY A 76 -4.43 3.98 7.69
C GLY A 76 -3.41 4.24 8.79
N PHE A 77 -3.74 3.79 9.99
CA PHE A 77 -2.88 3.83 11.16
C PHE A 77 -2.49 2.42 11.57
N VAL A 78 -1.22 2.23 11.94
CA VAL A 78 -0.73 0.98 12.52
C VAL A 78 -0.15 1.30 13.89
N PHE A 79 -0.79 0.79 14.93
CA PHE A 79 -0.38 0.98 16.32
C PHE A 79 0.48 -0.20 16.76
N THR A 80 1.57 0.08 17.47
CA THR A 80 2.47 -0.96 17.98
C THR A 80 3.08 -0.55 19.31
N LYS A 81 3.35 -1.54 20.16
CA LYS A 81 4.12 -1.37 21.40
C LYS A 81 5.59 -1.77 21.21
N GLU A 82 5.88 -2.49 20.13
CA GLU A 82 7.19 -3.06 19.82
C GLU A 82 8.10 -2.03 19.13
N ASP A 83 9.22 -2.49 18.59
CA ASP A 83 10.20 -1.65 17.92
C ASP A 83 9.76 -1.22 16.52
N LEU A 84 10.03 0.05 16.21
CA LEU A 84 9.63 0.69 14.96
C LEU A 84 10.31 0.03 13.74
N THR A 85 11.54 -0.44 13.92
CA THR A 85 12.35 -1.06 12.87
C THR A 85 11.73 -2.39 12.43
N GLU A 86 11.41 -3.27 13.36
CA GLU A 86 10.81 -4.58 13.05
C GLU A 86 9.47 -4.44 12.34
N VAL A 87 8.61 -3.55 12.86
CA VAL A 87 7.27 -3.32 12.27
C VAL A 87 7.39 -2.70 10.89
N ARG A 88 8.35 -1.79 10.67
CA ARG A 88 8.63 -1.24 9.35
C ARG A 88 9.08 -2.32 8.37
N ASP A 89 9.98 -3.20 8.79
CA ASP A 89 10.50 -4.25 7.93
C ASP A 89 9.41 -5.28 7.59
N LEU A 90 8.56 -5.64 8.56
CA LEU A 90 7.37 -6.46 8.32
C LEU A 90 6.39 -5.81 7.33
N LEU A 91 6.17 -4.50 7.44
CA LEU A 91 5.33 -3.77 6.49
C LEU A 91 5.94 -3.73 5.08
N LEU A 92 7.27 -3.58 4.98
CA LEU A 92 7.99 -3.57 3.70
C LEU A 92 8.00 -4.94 3.02
N VAL A 93 8.23 -6.03 3.78
CA VAL A 93 8.23 -7.40 3.25
C VAL A 93 6.85 -7.78 2.71
N ASN A 94 5.77 -7.34 3.37
CA ASN A 94 4.41 -7.61 2.94
C ASN A 94 3.88 -6.65 1.86
N LYS A 95 4.70 -5.69 1.39
CA LYS A 95 4.35 -4.79 0.30
C LYS A 95 4.38 -5.58 -1.03
N VAL A 96 3.24 -6.16 -1.38
CA VAL A 96 3.07 -6.90 -2.64
C VAL A 96 3.17 -5.92 -3.81
N PRO A 97 4.05 -6.16 -4.80
CA PRO A 97 4.02 -5.42 -6.06
C PRO A 97 2.67 -5.72 -6.74
N ALA A 98 1.81 -4.70 -6.81
CA ALA A 98 0.56 -4.84 -7.53
C ALA A 98 0.84 -4.85 -9.03
N ALA A 99 0.27 -5.82 -9.76
CA ALA A 99 0.30 -5.82 -11.21
C ALA A 99 -0.31 -4.50 -11.74
N ALA A 100 0.29 -3.94 -12.79
CA ALA A 100 -0.20 -2.73 -13.42
C ALA A 100 -1.65 -2.94 -13.88
N ARG A 101 -2.56 -2.09 -13.39
CA ARG A 101 -3.97 -2.10 -13.82
C ARG A 101 -4.11 -1.21 -15.05
N ALA A 102 -4.92 -1.64 -16.01
CA ALA A 102 -5.26 -0.83 -17.18
C ALA A 102 -5.81 0.54 -16.74
N GLY A 103 -5.23 1.62 -17.25
CA GLY A 103 -5.58 3.01 -16.89
C GLY A 103 -4.87 3.59 -15.66
N ALA A 104 -4.01 2.83 -14.97
CA ALA A 104 -3.15 3.37 -13.91
C ALA A 104 -1.88 3.98 -14.50
N ILE A 105 -1.49 5.16 -14.01
CA ILE A 105 -0.20 5.76 -14.35
C ILE A 105 0.91 4.90 -13.74
N ALA A 106 1.86 4.46 -14.57
CA ALA A 106 2.98 3.64 -14.12
C ALA A 106 3.91 4.48 -13.22
N PRO A 107 4.23 4.03 -12.00
CA PRO A 107 5.15 4.75 -11.10
C PRO A 107 6.62 4.57 -11.48
N CYS A 108 6.94 3.56 -12.31
CA CYS A 108 8.28 3.25 -12.79
C CYS A 108 8.22 2.88 -14.28
N GLU A 109 9.36 2.97 -14.96
CA GLU A 109 9.49 2.55 -16.35
C GLU A 109 9.17 1.05 -16.52
N VAL A 110 8.26 0.73 -17.44
CA VAL A 110 7.84 -0.65 -17.72
C VAL A 110 8.57 -1.11 -18.97
N THR A 111 9.56 -1.98 -18.81
CA THR A 111 10.29 -2.61 -19.92
C THR A 111 9.85 -4.06 -20.09
N VAL A 112 9.75 -4.50 -21.35
CA VAL A 112 9.45 -5.90 -21.70
C VAL A 112 10.72 -6.49 -22.31
N PRO A 113 11.31 -7.55 -21.73
CA PRO A 113 12.48 -8.20 -22.34
C PRO A 113 12.07 -8.88 -23.65
N ALA A 114 12.94 -8.80 -24.66
CA ALA A 114 12.75 -9.52 -25.91
C ALA A 114 12.88 -11.03 -25.64
N GLN A 115 11.77 -11.77 -25.77
CA GLN A 115 11.73 -13.21 -25.57
C GLN A 115 10.60 -13.80 -26.42
N ASN A 116 10.73 -15.06 -26.82
CA ASN A 116 9.65 -15.79 -27.49
C ASN A 116 8.43 -15.89 -26.56
N THR A 117 7.34 -15.24 -26.93
CA THR A 117 6.13 -15.15 -26.10
C THR A 117 5.31 -16.45 -26.06
N GLY A 118 5.69 -17.47 -26.84
CA GLY A 118 4.99 -18.76 -26.91
C GLY A 118 3.55 -18.67 -27.42
N LEU A 119 3.13 -17.51 -27.93
CA LEU A 119 1.80 -17.23 -28.43
C LEU A 119 1.74 -17.52 -29.94
N GLY A 120 0.65 -18.14 -30.39
CA GLY A 120 0.37 -18.35 -31.81
C GLY A 120 0.19 -17.03 -32.58
N PRO A 121 0.36 -17.05 -33.91
CA PRO A 121 0.39 -15.85 -34.75
C PRO A 121 -0.89 -15.01 -34.67
N GLU A 122 -2.02 -15.61 -34.30
CA GLU A 122 -3.34 -14.96 -34.17
C GLU A 122 -3.39 -13.82 -33.15
N LYS A 123 -2.55 -13.85 -32.11
CA LYS A 123 -2.59 -12.89 -30.98
C LYS A 123 -1.48 -11.83 -31.04
N THR A 124 -0.75 -11.74 -32.16
CA THR A 124 0.35 -10.78 -32.36
C THR A 124 -0.13 -9.34 -32.54
N SER A 125 -1.35 -9.15 -33.08
CA SER A 125 -1.97 -7.82 -33.28
C SER A 125 -2.16 -7.03 -31.99
N PHE A 126 -2.37 -7.73 -30.86
CA PHE A 126 -2.52 -7.11 -29.54
C PHE A 126 -1.23 -6.39 -29.09
N PHE A 127 -0.07 -6.98 -29.37
CA PHE A 127 1.23 -6.40 -29.03
C PHE A 127 1.71 -5.33 -30.01
N GLN A 128 1.15 -5.28 -31.23
CA GLN A 128 1.39 -4.18 -32.16
C GLN A 128 0.61 -2.92 -31.78
N MET A 129 -0.57 -3.10 -31.16
CA MET A 129 -1.45 -1.99 -30.77
C MET A 129 -1.02 -1.29 -29.48
N MET A 130 -0.38 -2.02 -28.57
CA MET A 130 0.36 -1.45 -27.46
C MET A 130 1.75 -1.11 -28.01
N VAL A 131 2.29 0.10 -27.80
CA VAL A 131 3.61 0.51 -28.33
C VAL A 131 4.76 -0.21 -27.59
N VAL A 132 4.64 -1.52 -27.41
CA VAL A 132 5.72 -2.43 -27.06
C VAL A 132 6.36 -2.73 -28.41
N PHE A 133 7.46 -2.04 -28.70
CA PHE A 133 8.19 -2.17 -29.95
C PHE A 133 8.68 -3.62 -30.06
N VAL A 134 7.87 -4.47 -30.69
CA VAL A 134 8.23 -5.83 -31.04
C VAL A 134 9.27 -5.70 -32.13
N ILE A 135 10.54 -5.51 -31.75
CA ILE A 135 11.67 -5.88 -32.60
C ILE A 135 11.62 -7.40 -32.63
N PHE A 136 10.75 -7.92 -33.49
CA PHE A 136 11.02 -9.17 -34.17
C PHE A 136 12.33 -8.89 -34.90
N PHE A 137 13.45 -9.22 -34.25
CA PHE A 137 14.70 -9.46 -34.93
C PHE A 137 14.44 -10.71 -35.78
N PHE A 138 13.78 -10.50 -36.91
CA PHE A 138 13.63 -11.46 -37.99
C PHE A 138 15.02 -11.55 -38.61
N PHE A 139 15.89 -12.27 -37.93
CA PHE A 139 17.23 -12.60 -38.39
C PHE A 139 17.40 -14.10 -38.17
N LEU A 140 16.64 -14.87 -38.94
CA LEU A 140 17.02 -16.21 -39.39
C LEU A 140 16.07 -16.59 -40.55
N CYS A 141 16.67 -16.85 -41.72
CA CYS A 141 16.08 -16.98 -43.07
C CYS A 141 15.53 -15.66 -43.63
N ASP A 142 16.19 -14.91 -44.53
CA ASP A 142 17.16 -15.25 -45.59
C ASP A 142 18.43 -14.38 -45.54
#